data_AF-A0A9D9HFZ5-F1
#
_entry.id   AF-A0A9D9HFZ5-F1
#
_cell.length_a   1.000
_cell.length_b   1.000
_cell.length_c   1.000
_cell.angle_alpha   90.00
_cell.angle_beta   90.00
_cell.angle_gamma   90.00
#
_symmetry.space_group_name_H-M   'P 1'
#
loop_
_entity.id
_entity.type
_entity.pdbx_description
1 polymer ?
#
loop_
_entity_poly.entity_id
_entity_poly.type
_entity_poly.pdbx_seq_one_letter_code
_entity_poly.pdbx_strand_id
1 'polypeptide(L)'
;MIPEIRISDYDYDLPEERIAKYPLQQRDSSRLLKYEEGMITEHSFREITDFIPDSSVMAFNDTKVVPARLHFQRPTGAHIEIFCLEPVQPSEYAQIFARTRSCRWKCIVGNVKRWKSGMLSLYNPGADPSVAELDLQAGLVERDNEISVVEFTWSGGHPFSRVLEICGTVPIPPYLNRESEAVDTERYQTLYARYRGSVAAPTAGLHFAEAELDAIRKKGVDMETVCLHVGAGTFLPVKSDLISGHRMHREPFIIRKELIRKLMDPGKKVVAVGTTSVRTLESLYYAGVSCIENGRPSDIGQWDPYEREYSYSTGEALSALAAYLDDNGLEEFSTGTRIIIVPGFRFRITDILVTNFHQPQSTLLLLISAFVGGDWRRIYSFALERGFRFLSYGDSSILFRSDTFGIK
;
A
#
# COMPACT_ATOMS: atom_id res chain seq x y z
N MET A 1 -21.88 -6.28 -12.31
CA MET A 1 -22.55 -5.00 -12.02
C MET A 1 -21.74 -4.26 -10.96
N ILE A 2 -21.45 -2.97 -11.14
CA ILE A 2 -20.73 -2.17 -10.14
C ILE A 2 -21.58 -2.08 -8.86
N PRO A 3 -21.05 -2.44 -7.68
CA PRO A 3 -21.82 -2.38 -6.43
C PRO A 3 -22.22 -0.96 -6.03
N GLU A 4 -23.50 -0.76 -5.66
CA GLU A 4 -23.99 0.49 -5.07
C GLU A 4 -23.81 0.48 -3.55
N ILE A 5 -22.61 0.83 -3.10
CA ILE A 5 -22.26 0.82 -1.67
C ILE A 5 -22.14 2.24 -1.14
N ARG A 6 -22.91 2.57 -0.10
CA ARG A 6 -22.77 3.83 0.64
C ARG A 6 -21.60 3.72 1.61
N ILE A 7 -20.68 4.68 1.55
CA ILE A 7 -19.50 4.64 2.42
C ILE A 7 -19.85 4.84 3.90
N SER A 8 -20.95 5.55 4.18
CA SER A 8 -21.51 5.73 5.52
C SER A 8 -21.96 4.42 6.18
N ASP A 9 -22.24 3.38 5.40
CA ASP A 9 -22.60 2.06 5.94
C ASP A 9 -21.37 1.30 6.47
N TYR A 10 -20.17 1.86 6.30
CA TYR A 10 -18.89 1.35 6.78
C TYR A 10 -18.29 2.31 7.81
N ASP A 11 -19.14 2.77 8.71
CA ASP A 11 -18.79 3.68 9.78
C ASP A 11 -18.80 3.00 11.15
N TYR A 12 -17.91 3.45 12.02
CA TYR A 12 -17.81 3.05 13.43
C TYR A 12 -17.10 4.15 14.22
N ASP A 13 -17.42 4.26 15.51
CA ASP A 13 -16.79 5.25 16.38
C ASP A 13 -15.35 4.83 16.71
N LEU A 14 -14.38 5.64 16.28
CA LEU A 14 -12.95 5.43 16.54
C LEU A 14 -12.43 6.57 17.43
N PRO A 15 -12.37 6.37 18.77
CA PRO A 15 -11.84 7.36 19.69
C PRO A 15 -10.36 7.65 19.43
N GLU A 16 -9.92 8.91 19.60
CA GLU A 16 -8.53 9.32 19.34
C GLU A 16 -7.54 8.55 20.22
N GLU A 17 -7.92 8.19 21.45
CA GLU A 17 -7.10 7.39 22.37
C GLU A 17 -6.86 5.96 21.91
N ARG A 18 -7.64 5.45 20.94
CA ARG A 18 -7.42 4.15 20.32
C ARG A 18 -6.43 4.23 19.15
N ILE A 19 -6.13 5.42 18.64
CA ILE A 19 -5.18 5.60 17.54
C ILE A 19 -3.75 5.58 18.10
N ALA A 20 -2.97 4.56 17.71
CA ALA A 20 -1.56 4.49 18.09
C ALA A 20 -0.73 5.51 17.29
N LYS A 21 -0.30 6.59 17.96
CA LYS A 21 0.55 7.65 17.36
C LYS A 21 2.00 7.21 17.14
N TYR A 22 2.47 6.25 17.93
CA TYR A 22 3.81 5.70 17.88
C TYR A 22 3.79 4.17 17.93
N PRO A 23 4.77 3.50 17.32
CA PRO A 23 4.94 2.07 17.44
C PRO A 23 5.32 1.66 18.87
N LEU A 24 5.02 0.42 19.24
CA LEU A 24 5.55 -0.17 20.46
C LEU A 24 7.08 -0.27 20.40
N GLN A 25 7.74 -0.30 21.56
CA GLN A 25 9.19 -0.44 21.64
C GLN A 25 9.66 -1.69 20.89
N GLN A 26 9.02 -2.83 21.17
CA GLN A 26 9.19 -4.09 20.47
C GLN A 26 8.06 -4.29 19.44
N ARG A 27 8.42 -4.66 18.20
CA ARG A 27 7.48 -4.75 17.06
C ARG A 27 6.41 -5.83 17.26
N ASP A 28 6.84 -6.96 17.78
CA ASP A 28 6.08 -8.20 18.01
C ASP A 28 5.24 -8.18 19.30
N SER A 29 5.33 -7.11 20.09
CA SER A 29 4.56 -6.96 21.34
C SER A 29 3.15 -6.44 21.12
N SER A 30 2.73 -6.26 19.86
CA SER A 30 1.35 -5.90 19.54
C SER A 30 0.40 -7.07 19.80
N ARG A 31 -0.88 -6.74 19.98
CA ARG A 31 -1.93 -7.76 20.09
C ARG A 31 -2.30 -8.27 18.70
N LEU A 32 -2.82 -9.48 18.65
CA LEU A 32 -3.29 -10.15 17.45
C LEU A 32 -4.73 -10.62 17.67
N LEU A 33 -5.65 -10.11 16.86
CA LEU A 33 -7.00 -10.64 16.76
C LEU A 33 -7.02 -11.75 15.70
N LYS A 34 -7.49 -12.95 16.05
CA LYS A 34 -7.75 -14.02 15.08
C LYS A 34 -9.24 -14.11 14.79
N TYR A 35 -9.60 -14.04 13.51
CA TYR A 35 -10.95 -14.27 13.01
C TYR A 35 -10.96 -15.45 12.04
N GLU A 36 -11.71 -16.50 12.37
CA GLU A 36 -11.86 -17.69 11.54
C GLU A 36 -13.26 -18.28 11.75
N GLU A 37 -13.97 -18.55 10.66
CA GLU A 37 -15.30 -19.20 10.67
C GLU A 37 -16.30 -18.57 11.67
N GLY A 38 -16.28 -17.25 11.79
CA GLY A 38 -17.15 -16.55 12.71
C GLY A 38 -16.77 -16.70 14.20
N MET A 39 -15.55 -17.13 14.52
CA MET A 39 -14.98 -17.06 15.86
C MET A 39 -13.92 -15.96 15.96
N ILE A 40 -13.99 -15.15 17.01
CA ILE A 40 -13.01 -14.10 17.33
C ILE A 40 -12.25 -14.51 18.59
N THR A 41 -10.92 -14.54 18.51
CA THR A 41 -10.03 -14.82 19.65
C THR A 41 -8.90 -13.79 19.71
N GLU A 42 -8.35 -13.59 20.90
CA GLU A 42 -7.27 -12.64 21.18
C GLU A 42 -5.99 -13.39 21.54
N HIS A 43 -4.88 -12.95 20.94
CA HIS A 43 -3.54 -13.53 21.07
C HIS A 43 -2.48 -12.42 21.11
N SER A 44 -1.23 -12.80 21.35
CA SER A 44 -0.05 -11.99 21.08
C SER A 44 0.37 -12.14 19.61
N PHE A 45 0.94 -11.08 19.01
CA PHE A 45 1.52 -11.20 17.68
C PHE A 45 2.67 -12.22 17.60
N ARG A 46 3.36 -12.49 18.72
CA ARG A 46 4.38 -13.56 18.82
C ARG A 46 3.84 -14.95 18.47
N GLU A 47 2.53 -15.17 18.60
CA GLU A 47 1.87 -16.44 18.32
C GLU A 47 1.43 -16.55 16.84
N ILE A 48 1.71 -15.55 16.00
CA ILE A 48 1.25 -15.53 14.59
C ILE A 48 1.67 -16.78 13.81
N THR A 49 2.84 -17.34 14.11
CA THR A 49 3.37 -18.54 13.44
C THR A 49 2.56 -19.79 13.67
N ASP A 50 1.80 -19.84 14.76
CA ASP A 50 0.96 -20.99 15.12
C ASP A 50 -0.31 -21.02 14.26
N PHE A 51 -0.70 -19.88 13.71
CA PHE A 51 -1.89 -19.74 12.87
C PHE A 51 -1.59 -19.81 11.36
N ILE A 52 -0.32 -19.80 10.96
CA ILE A 52 0.06 -19.94 9.55
C ILE A 52 0.11 -21.44 9.20
N PRO A 53 -0.66 -21.94 8.22
CA PRO A 53 -0.58 -23.35 7.82
C PRO A 53 0.81 -23.74 7.32
N ASP A 54 1.27 -24.97 7.58
CA ASP A 54 2.61 -25.46 7.20
C ASP A 54 2.85 -25.34 5.68
N SER A 55 1.86 -25.75 4.89
CA SER A 55 1.86 -25.63 3.43
C SER A 55 1.27 -24.27 3.03
N SER A 56 2.09 -23.22 3.12
CA SER A 56 1.66 -21.86 2.76
C SER A 56 2.69 -21.12 1.92
N VAL A 57 2.19 -20.19 1.10
CA VAL A 57 2.95 -19.08 0.51
C VAL A 57 2.53 -17.79 1.21
N MET A 58 3.49 -17.15 1.87
CA MET A 58 3.30 -15.83 2.48
C MET A 58 3.85 -14.74 1.56
N ALA A 59 3.01 -13.77 1.22
CA ALA A 59 3.34 -12.65 0.35
C ALA A 59 3.52 -11.36 1.16
N PHE A 60 4.75 -10.83 1.14
CA PHE A 60 5.15 -9.61 1.85
C PHE A 60 5.39 -8.45 0.88
N ASN A 61 4.77 -7.30 1.12
CA ASN A 61 5.06 -6.12 0.31
C ASN A 61 6.42 -5.50 0.69
N ASP A 62 7.42 -5.63 -0.18
CA ASP A 62 8.81 -5.24 0.10
C ASP A 62 9.16 -3.81 -0.34
N THR A 63 8.14 -2.96 -0.53
CA THR A 63 8.38 -1.55 -0.84
C THR A 63 8.99 -0.80 0.33
N LYS A 64 9.90 0.10 -0.01
CA LYS A 64 10.59 0.99 0.90
C LYS A 64 10.02 2.40 0.76
N VAL A 65 9.50 2.92 1.87
CA VAL A 65 9.05 4.32 1.96
C VAL A 65 10.19 5.26 1.61
N VAL A 66 9.93 6.22 0.74
CA VAL A 66 10.86 7.31 0.42
C VAL A 66 10.44 8.60 1.13
N PRO A 67 11.40 9.43 1.57
CA PRO A 67 11.12 10.75 2.17
C PRO A 67 10.62 11.75 1.11
N ALA A 68 9.37 11.57 0.69
CA ALA A 68 8.75 12.26 -0.42
C ALA A 68 8.06 13.58 -0.04
N ARG A 69 8.08 13.97 1.24
CA ARG A 69 7.54 15.26 1.70
C ARG A 69 8.67 16.29 1.78
N LEU A 70 8.54 17.35 0.99
CA LEU A 70 9.54 18.42 0.87
C LEU A 70 8.93 19.74 1.36
N HIS A 71 9.72 20.52 2.08
CA HIS A 71 9.29 21.80 2.63
C HIS A 71 10.01 22.93 1.90
N PHE A 72 9.26 23.81 1.26
CA PHE A 72 9.77 24.93 0.48
C PHE A 72 9.36 26.25 1.11
N GLN A 73 10.07 27.32 0.75
CA GLN A 73 9.76 28.68 1.17
C GLN A 73 9.73 29.64 -0.03
N ARG A 74 8.76 30.54 -0.02
CA ARG A 74 8.73 31.69 -0.94
C ARG A 74 9.71 32.77 -0.49
N PRO A 75 10.17 33.65 -1.40
CA PRO A 75 10.89 34.87 -1.03
C PRO A 75 10.12 35.74 -0.03
N THR A 76 8.79 35.66 -0.03
CA THR A 76 7.92 36.37 0.92
C THR A 76 7.84 35.70 2.30
N GLY A 77 8.60 34.62 2.54
CA GLY A 77 8.63 33.87 3.80
C GLY A 77 7.54 32.80 3.98
N ALA A 78 6.60 32.68 3.05
CA ALA A 78 5.52 31.69 3.15
C ALA A 78 6.03 30.27 2.90
N HIS A 79 5.71 29.34 3.81
CA HIS A 79 6.04 27.92 3.69
C HIS A 79 5.02 27.20 2.81
N ILE A 80 5.53 26.35 1.92
CA ILE A 80 4.78 25.51 1.01
C ILE A 80 5.27 24.07 1.19
N GLU A 81 4.38 23.17 1.56
CA GLU A 81 4.68 21.74 1.62
C GLU A 81 4.38 21.12 0.25
N ILE A 82 5.28 20.29 -0.25
CA ILE A 82 5.09 19.54 -1.50
C ILE A 82 5.30 18.06 -1.19
N PHE A 83 4.26 17.26 -1.39
CA PHE A 83 4.31 15.82 -1.20
C PHE A 83 4.29 15.10 -2.55
N CYS A 84 5.41 14.48 -2.94
CA CYS A 84 5.56 13.74 -4.21
C CYS A 84 4.76 12.44 -4.18
N LEU A 85 3.96 12.18 -5.22
CA LEU A 85 3.01 11.07 -5.25
C LEU A 85 3.28 10.06 -6.37
N GLU A 86 3.43 10.56 -7.59
CA GLU A 86 3.57 9.73 -8.79
C GLU A 86 4.54 10.40 -9.77
N PRO A 87 5.48 9.63 -10.36
CA PRO A 87 6.33 10.12 -11.43
C PRO A 87 5.51 10.56 -12.66
N VAL A 88 5.89 11.70 -13.26
CA VAL A 88 5.31 12.16 -14.53
C VAL A 88 6.36 12.13 -15.62
N GLN A 89 7.55 12.67 -15.34
CA GLN A 89 8.61 12.76 -16.34
C GLN A 89 9.98 12.52 -15.69
N PRO A 90 10.60 11.34 -15.97
CA PRO A 90 10.01 10.16 -16.61
C PRO A 90 8.92 9.50 -15.73
N SER A 91 8.04 8.69 -16.32
CA SER A 91 6.91 8.06 -15.61
C SER A 91 7.28 6.78 -14.84
N GLU A 92 8.46 6.22 -15.10
CA GLU A 92 8.95 5.02 -14.40
C GLU A 92 9.77 5.38 -13.16
N TYR A 93 9.47 4.73 -12.03
CA TYR A 93 10.13 4.97 -10.74
C TYR A 93 11.65 4.80 -10.81
N ALA A 94 12.15 3.72 -11.43
CA ALA A 94 13.58 3.49 -11.57
C ALA A 94 14.27 4.62 -12.36
N GLN A 95 13.66 5.05 -13.46
CA GLN A 95 14.20 6.09 -14.31
C GLN A 95 14.15 7.47 -13.64
N ILE A 96 13.06 7.81 -12.95
CA ILE A 96 12.92 9.14 -12.32
C ILE A 96 13.86 9.29 -11.13
N PHE A 97 14.02 8.24 -10.32
CA PHE A 97 14.94 8.25 -9.19
C PHE A 97 16.41 8.30 -9.59
N ALA A 98 16.73 7.87 -10.81
CA ALA A 98 18.06 7.97 -11.40
C ALA A 98 18.33 9.30 -12.12
N ARG A 99 17.33 10.18 -12.30
CA ARG A 99 17.56 11.52 -12.87
C ARG A 99 18.50 12.32 -11.98
N THR A 100 19.33 13.16 -12.59
CA THR A 100 20.42 13.88 -11.90
C THR A 100 20.34 15.39 -11.99
N ARG A 101 19.29 15.93 -12.60
CA ARG A 101 19.13 17.38 -12.84
C ARG A 101 17.71 17.88 -12.64
N SER A 102 16.76 17.20 -13.26
CA SER A 102 15.35 17.58 -13.16
C SER A 102 14.42 16.38 -13.32
N CYS A 103 13.22 16.53 -12.76
CA CYS A 103 12.13 15.58 -12.96
C CYS A 103 10.77 16.25 -12.66
N ARG A 104 9.68 15.61 -13.10
CA ARG A 104 8.31 16.05 -12.81
C ARG A 104 7.54 14.99 -12.06
N TRP A 105 6.79 15.44 -11.06
CA TRP A 105 5.95 14.59 -10.22
C TRP A 105 4.56 15.18 -10.10
N LYS A 106 3.57 14.30 -9.96
CA LYS A 106 2.29 14.65 -9.36
C LYS A 106 2.51 14.81 -7.87
N CYS A 107 2.04 15.91 -7.31
CA CYS A 107 2.22 16.27 -5.92
C CYS A 107 0.92 16.76 -5.28
N ILE A 108 0.72 16.47 -3.99
CA ILE A 108 -0.17 17.29 -3.15
C ILE A 108 0.63 18.49 -2.67
N VAL A 109 0.06 19.68 -2.79
CA VAL A 109 0.73 20.93 -2.42
C VAL A 109 -0.03 21.62 -1.28
N GLY A 110 0.55 21.58 -0.09
CA GLY A 110 0.06 22.30 1.08
C GLY A 110 0.13 23.81 0.86
N ASN A 111 -0.92 24.53 1.27
CA ASN A 111 -1.04 25.98 1.08
C ASN A 111 -0.90 26.46 -0.39
N VAL A 112 -1.27 25.64 -1.38
CA VAL A 112 -1.14 25.95 -2.82
C VAL A 112 -1.74 27.31 -3.23
N LYS A 113 -2.79 27.79 -2.54
CA LYS A 113 -3.37 29.13 -2.78
C LYS A 113 -2.34 30.27 -2.63
N ARG A 114 -1.27 30.04 -1.85
CA ARG A 114 -0.16 30.98 -1.63
C ARG A 114 0.97 30.84 -2.65
N TRP A 115 0.92 29.87 -3.57
CA TRP A 115 1.89 29.67 -4.65
C TRP A 115 1.18 29.75 -6.00
N LYS A 116 1.16 30.95 -6.60
CA LYS A 116 0.50 31.20 -7.89
C LYS A 116 1.45 31.00 -9.08
N SER A 117 2.71 31.39 -8.92
CA SER A 117 3.77 31.31 -9.91
C SER A 117 5.14 31.52 -9.25
N GLY A 118 6.20 31.31 -10.02
CA GLY A 118 7.59 31.49 -9.60
C GLY A 118 8.19 30.23 -8.98
N MET A 119 9.52 30.19 -8.94
CA MET A 119 10.27 29.10 -8.32
C MET A 119 10.25 29.25 -6.79
N LEU A 120 10.17 28.11 -6.11
CA LEU A 120 10.38 28.01 -4.67
C LEU A 120 11.77 27.47 -4.40
N SER A 121 12.39 27.95 -3.33
CA SER A 121 13.63 27.38 -2.80
C SER A 121 13.30 26.49 -1.61
N LEU A 122 14.05 25.39 -1.47
CA LEU A 122 13.87 24.49 -0.34
C LEU A 122 14.12 25.22 0.99
N TYR A 123 13.29 24.93 1.98
CA TYR A 123 13.42 25.49 3.33
C TYR A 123 14.57 24.81 4.08
N ASN A 124 15.62 25.57 4.40
CA ASN A 124 16.82 25.08 5.09
C ASN A 124 17.15 25.95 6.32
N PRO A 125 16.36 25.88 7.41
CA PRO A 125 16.55 26.73 8.58
C PRO A 125 17.86 26.45 9.34
N GLY A 126 18.36 25.22 9.27
CA GLY A 126 19.62 24.81 9.91
C GLY A 126 20.88 25.20 9.11
N ALA A 127 20.71 25.79 7.92
CA ALA A 127 21.80 26.09 6.99
C ALA A 127 22.70 24.86 6.71
N ASP A 128 22.09 23.69 6.56
CA ASP A 128 22.82 22.46 6.23
C ASP A 128 23.53 22.64 4.88
N PRO A 129 24.88 22.52 4.83
CA PRO A 129 25.65 22.70 3.60
C PRO A 129 25.25 21.72 2.49
N SER A 130 24.93 20.47 2.86
CA SER A 130 24.55 19.44 1.88
C SER A 130 23.23 19.77 1.19
N VAL A 131 22.32 20.44 1.89
CA VAL A 131 21.07 20.95 1.35
C VAL A 131 21.30 22.19 0.48
N ALA A 132 22.18 23.10 0.92
CA ALA A 132 22.50 24.32 0.19
C ALA A 132 23.19 24.03 -1.17
N GLU A 133 24.10 23.05 -1.21
CA GLU A 133 24.81 22.64 -2.44
C GLU A 133 23.88 22.10 -3.53
N LEU A 134 22.74 21.51 -3.15
CA LEU A 134 21.77 20.99 -4.09
C LEU A 134 21.00 22.10 -4.82
N ASP A 135 20.84 23.29 -4.22
CA ASP A 135 19.98 24.38 -4.73
C ASP A 135 18.65 23.83 -5.29
N LEU A 136 17.97 22.98 -4.49
CA LEU A 136 16.74 22.34 -4.91
C LEU A 136 15.63 23.37 -5.05
N GLN A 137 15.08 23.47 -6.26
CA GLN A 137 13.99 24.36 -6.60
C GLN A 137 12.76 23.58 -7.07
N ALA A 138 11.59 24.16 -6.83
CA ALA A 138 10.31 23.64 -7.29
C ALA A 138 9.56 24.68 -8.11
N GLY A 139 9.09 24.27 -9.29
CA GLY A 139 8.25 25.04 -10.20
C GLY A 139 6.90 24.40 -10.41
N LEU A 140 5.82 25.19 -10.37
CA LEU A 140 4.46 24.72 -10.64
C LEU A 140 4.25 24.65 -12.16
N VAL A 141 4.04 23.45 -12.70
CA VAL A 141 3.82 23.22 -14.14
C VAL A 141 2.34 23.20 -14.46
N GLU A 142 1.57 22.43 -13.71
CA GLU A 142 0.13 22.30 -13.85
C GLU A 142 -0.52 22.32 -12.48
N ARG A 143 -1.67 22.99 -12.40
CA ARG A 143 -2.47 23.07 -11.19
C ARG A 143 -3.83 22.45 -11.43
N ASP A 144 -4.10 21.37 -10.73
CA ASP A 144 -5.44 20.83 -10.53
C ASP A 144 -5.82 20.95 -9.03
N ASN A 145 -7.10 20.77 -8.71
CA ASN A 145 -7.69 21.14 -7.42
C ASN A 145 -7.11 20.34 -6.23
N GLU A 146 -6.69 19.10 -6.46
CA GLU A 146 -6.13 18.23 -5.40
C GLU A 146 -4.67 17.83 -5.66
N ILE A 147 -4.32 17.66 -6.93
CA ILE A 147 -2.99 17.22 -7.37
C ILE A 147 -2.42 18.28 -8.30
N SER A 148 -1.15 18.62 -8.15
CA SER A 148 -0.44 19.54 -9.04
C SER A 148 0.75 18.84 -9.66
N VAL A 149 1.13 19.20 -10.88
CA VAL A 149 2.39 18.75 -11.47
C VAL A 149 3.48 19.75 -11.10
N VAL A 150 4.48 19.27 -10.39
CA VAL A 150 5.63 20.07 -9.95
C VAL A 150 6.89 19.58 -10.67
N GLU A 151 7.64 20.52 -11.22
CA GLU A 151 8.98 20.29 -11.73
C GLU A 151 10.00 20.59 -10.64
N PHE A 152 10.88 19.64 -10.37
CA PHE A 152 12.03 19.83 -9.49
C PHE A 152 13.30 19.99 -10.32
N THR A 153 14.15 20.94 -9.93
CA THR A 153 15.47 21.17 -10.53
C THR A 153 16.51 21.33 -9.44
N TRP A 154 17.69 20.74 -9.61
CA TRP A 154 18.77 20.79 -8.62
C TRP A 154 20.15 20.67 -9.28
N SER A 155 21.18 20.96 -8.49
CA SER A 155 22.60 20.96 -8.85
C SER A 155 23.36 19.76 -8.24
N GLY A 156 24.65 19.61 -8.59
CA GLY A 156 25.52 18.59 -8.00
C GLY A 156 25.43 17.18 -8.62
N GLY A 157 24.50 16.94 -9.56
CA GLY A 157 24.43 15.68 -10.31
C GLY A 157 23.96 14.47 -9.50
N HIS A 158 23.45 14.68 -8.29
CA HIS A 158 22.92 13.61 -7.46
C HIS A 158 21.66 13.00 -8.08
N PRO A 159 21.49 11.66 -8.02
CA PRO A 159 20.21 11.02 -8.35
C PRO A 159 19.07 11.61 -7.52
N PHE A 160 17.87 11.76 -8.09
CA PHE A 160 16.72 12.33 -7.38
C PHE A 160 16.36 11.55 -6.11
N SER A 161 16.59 10.24 -6.10
CA SER A 161 16.47 9.42 -4.88
C SER A 161 17.35 9.93 -3.74
N ARG A 162 18.58 10.37 -4.03
CA ARG A 162 19.49 10.95 -3.04
C ARG A 162 19.07 12.36 -2.63
N VAL A 163 18.51 13.14 -3.55
CA VAL A 163 17.93 14.45 -3.24
C VAL A 163 16.79 14.30 -2.23
N LEU A 164 15.88 13.35 -2.44
CA LEU A 164 14.81 13.08 -1.48
C LEU A 164 15.36 12.67 -0.10
N GLU A 165 16.40 11.83 -0.03
CA GLU A 165 17.02 11.44 1.24
C GLU A 165 17.61 12.61 2.03
N ILE A 166 18.20 13.59 1.34
CA ILE A 166 18.84 14.74 1.97
C ILE A 166 17.80 15.79 2.36
N CYS A 167 16.83 16.04 1.48
CA CYS A 167 15.94 17.19 1.59
C CYS A 167 14.55 16.87 2.15
N GLY A 168 14.13 15.60 2.08
CA GLY A 168 12.78 15.18 2.38
C GLY A 168 12.58 14.65 3.78
N THR A 169 11.32 14.60 4.20
CA THR A 169 10.86 13.95 5.42
C THR A 169 9.99 12.75 5.07
N VAL A 170 9.94 11.76 5.97
CA VAL A 170 9.09 10.58 5.77
C VAL A 170 7.62 11.01 5.87
N PRO A 171 6.82 10.78 4.81
CA PRO A 171 5.40 11.07 4.88
C PRO A 171 4.72 10.08 5.82
N ILE A 172 4.28 10.57 6.98
CA ILE A 172 3.44 9.80 7.88
C ILE A 172 1.95 10.12 7.66
N PRO A 173 1.04 9.16 7.94
CA PRO A 173 -0.39 9.37 7.77
C PRO A 173 -0.92 10.57 8.59
N PRO A 174 -1.83 11.38 8.03
CA PRO A 174 -2.32 12.59 8.71
C PRO A 174 -3.08 12.29 10.01
N TYR A 175 -3.69 11.10 10.13
CA TYR A 175 -4.41 10.70 11.33
C TYR A 175 -3.51 10.47 12.55
N LEU A 176 -2.19 10.38 12.39
CA LEU A 176 -1.28 10.31 13.54
C LEU A 176 -1.22 11.64 14.31
N ASN A 177 -1.66 12.74 13.68
CA ASN A 177 -1.79 14.07 14.28
C ASN A 177 -0.49 14.53 14.98
N ARG A 178 0.64 14.31 14.31
CA ARG A 178 1.97 14.77 14.70
C ARG A 178 2.84 14.95 13.46
N GLU A 179 3.96 15.65 13.63
CA GLU A 179 4.99 15.77 12.59
C GLU A 179 5.83 14.49 12.48
N SER A 180 6.50 14.33 11.34
CA SER A 180 7.49 13.26 11.16
C SER A 180 8.69 13.49 12.07
N GLU A 181 9.16 12.42 12.68
CA GLU A 181 10.31 12.40 13.58
C GLU A 181 11.40 11.44 13.09
N ALA A 182 12.60 11.51 13.65
CA ALA A 182 13.72 10.65 13.26
C ALA A 182 13.38 9.15 13.40
N VAL A 183 12.56 8.79 14.40
CA VAL A 183 12.10 7.42 14.61
C VAL A 183 11.30 6.87 13.43
N ASP A 184 10.60 7.72 12.67
CA ASP A 184 9.75 7.28 11.55
C ASP A 184 10.59 6.78 10.36
N THR A 185 11.79 7.32 10.17
CA THR A 185 12.74 6.86 9.14
C THR A 185 13.08 5.38 9.30
N GLU A 186 13.15 4.89 10.54
CA GLU A 186 13.47 3.49 10.85
C GLU A 186 12.22 2.65 11.11
N ARG A 187 11.24 3.22 11.83
CA ARG A 187 10.09 2.46 12.34
C ARG A 187 8.87 2.50 11.43
N TYR A 188 8.75 3.48 10.53
CA TYR A 188 7.73 3.48 9.47
C TYR A 188 8.23 2.70 8.24
N GLN A 189 8.83 1.54 8.50
CA GLN A 189 9.40 0.63 7.52
C GLN A 189 9.39 -0.80 8.04
N THR A 190 9.15 -1.76 7.15
CA THR A 190 9.28 -3.20 7.44
C THR A 190 10.75 -3.63 7.40
N LEU A 191 11.08 -4.72 8.11
CA LEU A 191 12.45 -5.26 8.15
C LEU A 191 12.91 -5.82 6.79
N TYR A 192 11.97 -6.19 5.93
CA TYR A 192 12.21 -6.76 4.61
C TYR A 192 12.03 -5.74 3.47
N ALA A 193 11.94 -4.44 3.77
CA ALA A 193 11.80 -3.40 2.75
C ALA A 193 13.07 -3.25 1.90
N ARG A 194 12.93 -3.35 0.57
CA ARG A 194 14.03 -3.34 -0.40
C ARG A 194 13.85 -2.26 -1.47
N TYR A 195 12.71 -2.23 -2.15
CA TYR A 195 12.52 -1.42 -3.35
C TYR A 195 11.94 -0.05 -3.06
N ARG A 196 12.71 0.99 -3.34
CA ARG A 196 12.30 2.39 -3.13
C ARG A 196 11.22 2.80 -4.12
N GLY A 197 10.21 3.49 -3.61
CA GLY A 197 9.22 4.15 -4.47
C GLY A 197 7.84 4.32 -3.89
N SER A 198 7.59 3.80 -2.68
CA SER A 198 6.31 3.99 -2.02
C SER A 198 6.32 5.23 -1.13
N VAL A 199 5.17 5.88 -1.01
CA VAL A 199 4.97 7.01 -0.10
C VAL A 199 4.27 6.62 1.20
N ALA A 200 3.94 5.34 1.37
CA ALA A 200 3.30 4.81 2.56
C ALA A 200 3.90 3.45 2.91
N ALA A 201 4.02 3.14 4.19
CA ALA A 201 4.55 1.85 4.63
C ALA A 201 3.49 0.74 4.47
N PRO A 202 3.88 -0.50 4.16
CA PRO A 202 3.01 -1.66 4.32
C PRO A 202 2.88 -1.99 5.81
N THR A 203 1.95 -1.32 6.49
CA THR A 203 1.92 -1.23 7.96
C THR A 203 1.67 -2.57 8.66
N ALA A 204 0.98 -3.51 8.01
CA ALA A 204 0.78 -4.86 8.53
C ALA A 204 2.11 -5.61 8.72
N GLY A 205 3.13 -5.26 7.92
CA GLY A 205 4.46 -5.82 8.02
C GLY A 205 5.29 -5.28 9.19
N LEU A 206 4.85 -4.19 9.83
CA LEU A 206 5.65 -3.52 10.88
C LEU A 206 5.72 -4.32 12.18
N HIS A 207 4.81 -5.26 12.38
CA HIS A 207 4.69 -6.12 13.56
C HIS A 207 5.72 -7.25 13.58
N PHE A 208 6.21 -7.69 12.42
CA PHE A 208 7.19 -8.76 12.33
C PHE A 208 8.55 -8.29 12.85
N ALA A 209 9.09 -8.98 13.86
CA ALA A 209 10.50 -8.94 14.19
C ALA A 209 11.24 -10.08 13.49
N GLU A 210 12.59 -10.08 13.58
CA GLU A 210 13.41 -11.15 13.00
C GLU A 210 13.05 -12.53 13.56
N ALA A 211 12.63 -12.60 14.83
CA ALA A 211 12.24 -13.85 15.47
C ALA A 211 11.05 -14.52 14.77
N GLU A 212 9.98 -13.77 14.45
CA GLU A 212 8.82 -14.30 13.75
C GLU A 212 9.16 -14.67 12.29
N LEU A 213 9.94 -13.82 11.61
CA LEU A 213 10.38 -14.11 10.23
C LEU A 213 11.23 -15.39 10.18
N ASP A 214 12.15 -15.58 11.13
CA ASP A 214 12.95 -16.81 11.25
C ASP A 214 12.11 -18.04 11.62
N ALA A 215 11.12 -17.88 12.49
CA ALA A 215 10.22 -18.98 12.86
C ALA A 215 9.40 -19.44 11.64
N ILE A 216 8.90 -18.50 10.82
CA ILE A 216 8.21 -18.81 9.55
C ILE A 216 9.15 -19.54 8.58
N ARG A 217 10.39 -19.05 8.41
CA ARG A 217 11.41 -19.73 7.57
C ARG A 217 11.67 -21.16 8.03
N LYS A 218 11.86 -21.36 9.34
CA LYS A 218 12.14 -22.69 9.93
C LYS A 218 10.97 -23.65 9.81
N LYS A 219 9.73 -23.14 9.76
CA LYS A 219 8.52 -23.93 9.51
C LYS A 219 8.44 -24.46 8.08
N GLY A 220 9.28 -23.96 7.16
CA GLY A 220 9.28 -24.36 5.75
C GLY A 220 8.23 -23.65 4.90
N VAL A 221 7.63 -22.59 5.44
CA VAL A 221 6.66 -21.74 4.72
C VAL A 221 7.40 -20.93 3.64
N ASP A 222 6.83 -20.89 2.44
CA ASP A 222 7.39 -20.09 1.35
C ASP A 222 7.21 -18.60 1.66
N MET A 223 8.31 -17.86 1.82
CA MET A 223 8.29 -16.42 2.03
C MET A 223 8.62 -15.70 0.74
N GLU A 224 7.60 -15.14 0.09
CA GLU A 224 7.72 -14.43 -1.17
C GLU A 224 7.45 -12.93 -1.01
N THR A 225 7.94 -12.15 -1.96
CA THR A 225 7.75 -10.70 -1.96
C THR A 225 6.91 -10.25 -3.13
N VAL A 226 6.11 -9.22 -2.87
CA VAL A 226 5.41 -8.41 -3.85
C VAL A 226 5.93 -6.99 -3.75
N CYS A 227 6.03 -6.27 -4.85
CA CYS A 227 6.42 -4.86 -4.81
C CYS A 227 5.27 -4.03 -5.38
N LEU A 228 4.43 -3.42 -4.54
CA LEU A 228 3.38 -2.47 -4.98
C LEU A 228 3.72 -1.07 -4.45
N HIS A 229 4.06 -0.16 -5.36
CA HIS A 229 4.32 1.22 -5.00
C HIS A 229 3.01 1.94 -4.71
N VAL A 230 2.70 2.04 -3.41
CA VAL A 230 1.54 2.76 -2.92
C VAL A 230 1.74 4.26 -3.13
N GLY A 231 0.75 4.91 -3.77
CA GLY A 231 0.69 6.34 -4.01
C GLY A 231 -0.18 7.09 -2.98
N ALA A 232 -0.36 8.40 -3.18
CA ALA A 232 -1.10 9.27 -2.24
C ALA A 232 -2.56 8.91 -2.01
N GLY A 233 -3.19 8.22 -2.96
CA GLY A 233 -4.59 7.82 -2.87
C GLY A 233 -4.91 7.09 -1.57
N THR A 234 -3.94 6.38 -1.01
CA THR A 234 -4.05 5.67 0.27
C THR A 234 -4.22 6.59 1.48
N PHE A 235 -3.83 7.87 1.38
CA PHE A 235 -4.06 8.86 2.45
C PHE A 235 -5.33 9.68 2.26
N LEU A 236 -5.98 9.58 1.10
CA LEU A 236 -7.15 10.40 0.79
C LEU A 236 -8.42 9.72 1.28
N PRO A 237 -9.27 10.41 2.05
CA PRO A 237 -10.57 9.88 2.44
C PRO A 237 -11.47 9.73 1.20
N VAL A 238 -12.41 8.80 1.26
CA VAL A 238 -13.48 8.70 0.26
C VAL A 238 -14.41 9.90 0.46
N LYS A 239 -14.47 10.80 -0.55
CA LYS A 239 -15.29 12.03 -0.49
C LYS A 239 -16.70 11.86 -1.06
N SER A 240 -16.95 10.78 -1.80
CA SER A 240 -18.23 10.51 -2.43
C SER A 240 -19.13 9.66 -1.53
N ASP A 241 -20.44 9.92 -1.56
CA ASP A 241 -21.43 9.15 -0.79
C ASP A 241 -21.43 7.66 -1.20
N LEU A 242 -21.35 7.41 -2.50
CA LEU A 242 -21.26 6.08 -3.09
C LEU A 242 -19.82 5.76 -3.46
N ILE A 243 -19.42 4.50 -3.26
CA ILE A 243 -18.08 4.04 -3.63
C ILE A 243 -17.82 4.08 -5.14
N SER A 244 -18.88 3.99 -5.96
CA SER A 244 -18.81 4.13 -7.41
C SER A 244 -18.28 5.49 -7.87
N GLY A 245 -18.43 6.53 -7.03
CA GLY A 245 -17.87 7.86 -7.26
C GLY A 245 -16.40 8.01 -6.84
N HIS A 246 -15.83 7.04 -6.12
CA HIS A 246 -14.43 7.06 -5.72
C HIS A 246 -13.54 6.56 -6.86
N ARG A 247 -12.43 7.26 -7.11
CA ARG A 247 -11.45 6.89 -8.12
C ARG A 247 -10.18 6.38 -7.45
N MET A 248 -9.85 5.11 -7.68
CA MET A 248 -8.58 4.52 -7.30
C MET A 248 -7.47 5.06 -8.21
N HIS A 249 -6.33 5.36 -7.59
CA HIS A 249 -5.13 5.73 -8.32
C HIS A 249 -4.43 4.50 -8.88
N ARG A 250 -3.68 4.68 -9.97
CA ARG A 250 -2.84 3.63 -10.52
C ARG A 250 -1.67 3.39 -9.58
N GLU A 251 -1.46 2.14 -9.21
CA GLU A 251 -0.30 1.72 -8.44
C GLU A 251 0.48 0.70 -9.26
N PRO A 252 1.74 0.98 -9.64
CA PRO A 252 2.56 0.00 -10.33
C PRO A 252 3.02 -1.07 -9.36
N PHE A 253 3.02 -2.32 -9.84
CA PHE A 253 3.59 -3.42 -9.10
C PHE A 253 4.47 -4.33 -9.94
N ILE A 254 5.37 -5.01 -9.25
CA ILE A 254 6.32 -5.98 -9.79
C ILE A 254 6.24 -7.27 -8.98
N ILE A 255 6.21 -8.41 -9.67
CA ILE A 255 6.20 -9.76 -9.09
C ILE A 255 7.19 -10.66 -9.82
N ARG A 256 7.98 -11.43 -9.07
CA ARG A 256 8.85 -12.47 -9.66
C ARG A 256 8.02 -13.62 -10.20
N LYS A 257 8.39 -14.13 -11.38
CA LYS A 257 7.74 -15.29 -12.03
C LYS A 257 7.63 -16.50 -11.11
N GLU A 258 8.61 -16.71 -10.24
CA GLU A 258 8.61 -17.80 -9.26
C GLU A 258 7.43 -17.73 -8.30
N LEU A 259 7.01 -16.54 -7.84
CA LEU A 259 5.82 -16.40 -7.00
C LEU A 259 4.57 -16.86 -7.76
N ILE A 260 4.42 -16.48 -9.04
CA ILE A 260 3.29 -16.92 -9.86
C ILE A 260 3.21 -18.44 -9.92
N ARG A 261 4.35 -19.11 -10.12
CA ARG A 261 4.42 -20.60 -10.13
C ARG A 261 4.05 -21.20 -8.78
N LYS A 262 4.52 -20.64 -7.66
CA LYS A 262 4.17 -21.11 -6.31
C LYS A 262 2.68 -20.95 -6.01
N LEU A 263 2.04 -19.88 -6.50
CA LEU A 263 0.61 -19.63 -6.34
C LEU A 263 -0.28 -20.60 -7.14
N MET A 264 0.29 -21.35 -8.10
CA MET A 264 -0.45 -22.36 -8.86
C MET A 264 -0.58 -23.69 -8.11
N ASP A 265 0.12 -23.87 -6.99
CA ASP A 265 0.04 -25.09 -6.18
C ASP A 265 -1.27 -25.11 -5.35
N PRO A 266 -2.26 -25.95 -5.70
CA PRO A 266 -3.53 -26.00 -4.98
C PRO A 266 -3.40 -26.57 -3.56
N GLY A 267 -2.25 -27.18 -3.23
CA GLY A 267 -1.94 -27.68 -1.89
C GLY A 267 -1.40 -26.62 -0.94
N LYS A 268 -1.17 -25.39 -1.41
CA LYS A 268 -0.67 -24.28 -0.59
C LYS A 268 -1.76 -23.26 -0.29
N LYS A 269 -1.80 -22.82 0.96
CA LYS A 269 -2.59 -21.65 1.36
C LYS A 269 -1.84 -20.37 1.06
N VAL A 270 -2.54 -19.36 0.56
CA VAL A 270 -1.93 -18.05 0.28
C VAL A 270 -2.24 -17.07 1.40
N VAL A 271 -1.19 -16.60 2.06
CA VAL A 271 -1.27 -15.62 3.14
C VAL A 271 -0.76 -14.28 2.65
N ALA A 272 -1.62 -13.28 2.59
CA ALA A 272 -1.24 -11.91 2.27
C ALA A 272 -0.91 -11.13 3.53
N VAL A 273 0.27 -10.51 3.58
CA VAL A 273 0.64 -9.58 4.65
C VAL A 273 0.34 -8.16 4.18
N GLY A 274 -0.81 -7.66 4.60
CA GLY A 274 -1.35 -6.34 4.28
C GLY A 274 -2.31 -6.34 3.09
N THR A 275 -3.27 -5.42 3.13
CA THR A 275 -4.27 -5.19 2.08
C THR A 275 -3.68 -4.83 0.71
N THR A 276 -2.54 -4.14 0.71
CA THR A 276 -1.72 -3.89 -0.48
C THR A 276 -1.32 -5.20 -1.17
N SER A 277 -0.82 -6.18 -0.40
CA SER A 277 -0.44 -7.49 -0.92
C SER A 277 -1.64 -8.26 -1.48
N VAL A 278 -2.81 -8.16 -0.82
CA VAL A 278 -4.08 -8.72 -1.35
C VAL A 278 -4.39 -8.16 -2.73
N ARG A 279 -4.39 -6.83 -2.87
CA ARG A 279 -4.70 -6.17 -4.16
C ARG A 279 -3.73 -6.61 -5.26
N THR A 280 -2.44 -6.73 -4.94
CA THR A 280 -1.45 -7.23 -5.91
C THR A 280 -1.71 -8.67 -6.31
N LEU A 281 -1.91 -9.57 -5.34
CA LEU A 281 -2.16 -10.98 -5.59
C LEU A 281 -3.43 -11.16 -6.43
N GLU A 282 -4.55 -10.56 -6.01
CA GLU A 282 -5.81 -10.67 -6.76
C GLU A 282 -5.73 -10.06 -8.16
N SER A 283 -4.87 -9.05 -8.38
CA SER A 283 -4.63 -8.48 -9.72
C SER A 283 -3.98 -9.49 -10.68
N LEU A 284 -3.23 -10.48 -10.19
CA LEU A 284 -2.58 -11.51 -11.04
C LEU A 284 -3.59 -12.35 -11.80
N TYR A 285 -4.75 -12.64 -11.20
CA TYR A 285 -5.83 -13.36 -11.89
C TYR A 285 -6.28 -12.60 -13.15
N TYR A 286 -6.56 -11.31 -13.02
CA TYR A 286 -7.04 -10.49 -14.13
C TYR A 286 -5.97 -10.24 -15.20
N ALA A 287 -4.70 -10.08 -14.79
CA ALA A 287 -3.58 -10.06 -15.73
C ALA A 287 -3.50 -11.37 -16.55
N GLY A 288 -3.65 -12.51 -15.89
CA GLY A 288 -3.69 -13.82 -16.53
C GLY A 288 -4.86 -14.02 -17.47
N VAL A 289 -6.05 -13.56 -17.10
CA VAL A 289 -7.22 -13.55 -18.00
C VAL A 289 -6.93 -12.72 -19.26
N SER A 290 -6.29 -11.55 -19.13
CA SER A 290 -5.89 -10.76 -20.30
C SER A 290 -4.89 -11.51 -21.18
N CYS A 291 -3.98 -12.30 -20.61
CA CYS A 291 -3.11 -13.17 -21.41
C CYS A 291 -3.92 -14.19 -22.22
N ILE A 292 -4.94 -14.81 -21.62
CA ILE A 292 -5.81 -15.77 -22.31
C ILE A 292 -6.57 -15.11 -23.46
N GLU A 293 -7.19 -13.96 -23.21
CA GLU A 293 -8.11 -13.34 -24.16
C GLU A 293 -7.42 -12.47 -25.21
N ASN A 294 -6.31 -11.82 -24.85
CA ASN A 294 -5.65 -10.81 -25.66
C ASN A 294 -4.20 -11.18 -26.02
N GLY A 295 -3.69 -12.32 -25.57
CA GLY A 295 -2.32 -12.77 -25.80
C GLY A 295 -1.25 -12.03 -25.01
N ARG A 296 -1.63 -11.09 -24.13
CA ARG A 296 -0.71 -10.31 -23.28
C ARG A 296 -1.41 -9.74 -22.05
N PRO A 297 -0.68 -9.47 -20.95
CA PRO A 297 -1.27 -8.83 -19.78
C PRO A 297 -1.57 -7.34 -20.07
N SER A 298 -2.51 -6.78 -19.30
CA SER A 298 -2.87 -5.36 -19.33
C SER A 298 -2.77 -4.75 -17.93
N ASP A 299 -2.93 -3.42 -17.85
CA ASP A 299 -3.27 -2.75 -16.59
C ASP A 299 -4.60 -3.32 -16.05
N ILE A 300 -4.72 -3.48 -14.74
CA ILE A 300 -5.96 -3.89 -14.08
C ILE A 300 -6.76 -2.63 -13.76
N GLY A 301 -7.95 -2.54 -14.33
CA GLY A 301 -8.91 -1.48 -14.06
C GLY A 301 -9.55 -1.62 -12.69
N GLN A 302 -10.18 -0.54 -12.26
CA GLN A 302 -10.79 -0.46 -10.94
C GLN A 302 -11.96 -1.44 -10.78
N TRP A 303 -12.79 -1.53 -11.83
CA TRP A 303 -14.05 -2.26 -11.79
C TRP A 303 -14.02 -3.60 -12.53
N ASP A 304 -12.90 -3.97 -13.16
CA ASP A 304 -12.73 -5.25 -13.87
C ASP A 304 -13.34 -6.44 -13.10
N PRO A 305 -13.12 -6.60 -11.76
CA PRO A 305 -13.69 -7.70 -11.00
C PRO A 305 -15.22 -7.83 -11.04
N TYR A 306 -15.93 -6.75 -11.35
CA TYR A 306 -17.38 -6.63 -11.28
C TYR A 306 -18.02 -6.42 -12.65
N GLU A 307 -17.25 -6.23 -13.73
CA GLU A 307 -17.81 -5.95 -15.05
C GLU A 307 -18.54 -7.15 -15.64
N ARG A 308 -18.02 -8.35 -15.39
CA ARG A 308 -18.60 -9.61 -15.88
C ARG A 308 -18.19 -10.79 -15.00
N GLU A 309 -18.85 -11.92 -15.22
CA GLU A 309 -18.39 -13.20 -14.71
C GLU A 309 -17.18 -13.70 -15.50
N TYR A 310 -16.18 -14.19 -14.78
CA TYR A 310 -14.98 -14.78 -15.37
C TYR A 310 -15.01 -16.30 -15.15
N SER A 311 -15.10 -17.05 -16.26
CA SER A 311 -15.21 -18.51 -16.27
C SER A 311 -13.87 -19.23 -16.05
N TYR A 312 -12.75 -18.54 -16.27
CA TYR A 312 -11.41 -19.10 -16.07
C TYR A 312 -11.14 -19.40 -14.60
N SER A 313 -10.57 -20.56 -14.32
CA SER A 313 -10.02 -20.91 -13.02
C SER A 313 -8.80 -20.06 -12.69
N THR A 314 -8.46 -19.95 -11.40
CA THR A 314 -7.24 -19.28 -10.96
C THR A 314 -6.00 -19.93 -11.59
N GLY A 315 -5.96 -21.26 -11.67
CA GLY A 315 -4.86 -22.01 -12.27
C GLY A 315 -4.67 -21.69 -13.76
N GLU A 316 -5.74 -21.62 -14.55
CA GLU A 316 -5.67 -21.26 -15.98
C GLU A 316 -5.12 -19.85 -16.17
N ALA A 317 -5.61 -18.88 -15.41
CA ALA A 317 -5.16 -17.49 -15.49
C ALA A 317 -3.67 -17.36 -15.12
N LEU A 318 -3.25 -17.93 -13.99
CA LEU A 318 -1.85 -17.88 -13.57
C LEU A 318 -0.92 -18.65 -14.54
N SER A 319 -1.39 -19.76 -15.11
CA SER A 319 -0.64 -20.51 -16.14
C SER A 319 -0.42 -19.67 -17.39
N ALA A 320 -1.46 -18.97 -17.86
CA ALA A 320 -1.35 -18.10 -19.03
C ALA A 320 -0.41 -16.91 -18.79
N LEU A 321 -0.42 -16.34 -17.58
CA LEU A 321 0.53 -15.30 -17.20
C LEU A 321 1.97 -15.83 -17.15
N ALA A 322 2.19 -17.00 -16.54
CA ALA A 322 3.50 -17.63 -16.47
C ALA A 322 4.04 -17.97 -17.88
N ALA A 323 3.20 -18.56 -18.74
CA ALA A 323 3.54 -18.87 -20.13
C ALA A 323 3.94 -17.62 -20.91
N TYR A 324 3.18 -16.52 -20.76
CA TYR A 324 3.54 -15.24 -21.37
C TYR A 324 4.94 -14.76 -20.93
N LEU A 325 5.27 -14.85 -19.64
CA LEU A 325 6.60 -14.47 -19.15
C LEU A 325 7.69 -15.36 -19.73
N ASP A 326 7.47 -16.67 -19.78
CA ASP A 326 8.43 -17.63 -20.34
C ASP A 326 8.66 -17.41 -21.84
N ASP A 327 7.59 -17.23 -22.62
CA ASP A 327 7.65 -16.99 -24.07
C ASP A 327 8.40 -15.69 -24.42
N ASN A 328 8.42 -14.72 -23.50
CA ASN A 328 9.10 -13.44 -23.67
C ASN A 328 10.45 -13.36 -22.92
N GLY A 329 10.90 -14.45 -22.29
CA GLY A 329 12.16 -14.47 -21.54
C GLY A 329 12.19 -13.51 -20.34
N LEU A 330 11.04 -13.28 -19.70
CA LEU A 330 10.88 -12.39 -18.56
C LEU A 330 10.96 -13.17 -17.24
N GLU A 331 11.70 -12.63 -16.27
CA GLU A 331 11.77 -13.15 -14.90
C GLU A 331 10.84 -12.44 -13.93
N GLU A 332 10.34 -11.27 -14.32
CA GLU A 332 9.45 -10.43 -13.53
C GLU A 332 8.25 -9.98 -14.36
N PHE A 333 7.08 -9.99 -13.73
CA PHE A 333 5.87 -9.36 -14.24
C PHE A 333 5.76 -7.95 -13.67
N SER A 334 5.46 -6.97 -14.52
CA SER A 334 5.24 -5.58 -14.14
C SER A 334 4.01 -5.00 -14.82
N THR A 335 3.10 -4.39 -14.07
CA THR A 335 1.91 -3.70 -14.59
C THR A 335 1.40 -2.67 -13.57
N GLY A 336 0.30 -1.98 -13.88
CA GLY A 336 -0.45 -1.14 -12.93
C GLY A 336 -1.77 -1.77 -12.50
N THR A 337 -2.15 -1.55 -11.25
CA THR A 337 -3.50 -1.89 -10.76
C THR A 337 -4.21 -0.66 -10.22
N ARG A 338 -5.52 -0.61 -10.45
CA ARG A 338 -6.48 0.29 -9.79
C ARG A 338 -7.54 -0.49 -9.04
N ILE A 339 -7.36 -1.81 -8.89
CA ILE A 339 -8.38 -2.72 -8.40
C ILE A 339 -8.96 -2.21 -7.08
N ILE A 340 -10.29 -2.17 -7.00
CA ILE A 340 -11.00 -1.90 -5.76
C ILE A 340 -11.65 -3.19 -5.27
N ILE A 341 -11.41 -3.54 -4.01
CA ILE A 341 -11.99 -4.71 -3.37
C ILE A 341 -13.05 -4.22 -2.41
N VAL A 342 -14.31 -4.51 -2.72
CA VAL A 342 -15.48 -4.13 -1.94
C VAL A 342 -16.41 -5.34 -1.79
N PRO A 343 -17.38 -5.32 -0.87
CA PRO A 343 -18.31 -6.43 -0.71
C PRO A 343 -18.97 -6.87 -2.02
N GLY A 344 -19.02 -8.19 -2.22
CA GLY A 344 -19.36 -8.82 -3.51
C GLY A 344 -18.12 -9.23 -4.34
N PHE A 345 -16.92 -8.86 -3.92
CA PHE A 345 -15.68 -9.31 -4.57
C PHE A 345 -15.46 -10.82 -4.39
N ARG A 346 -15.12 -11.51 -5.48
CA ARG A 346 -14.74 -12.92 -5.48
C ARG A 346 -13.22 -13.06 -5.40
N PHE A 347 -12.72 -13.35 -4.21
CA PHE A 347 -11.29 -13.67 -4.02
C PHE A 347 -10.93 -14.96 -4.77
N ARG A 348 -9.81 -14.91 -5.48
CA ARG A 348 -9.32 -15.98 -6.35
C ARG A 348 -8.04 -16.60 -5.83
N ILE A 349 -7.23 -15.84 -5.09
CA ILE A 349 -5.86 -16.22 -4.73
C ILE A 349 -5.67 -16.20 -3.22
N THR A 350 -6.08 -15.14 -2.53
CA THR A 350 -5.78 -14.94 -1.11
C THR A 350 -6.72 -15.75 -0.21
N ASP A 351 -6.17 -16.55 0.70
CA ASP A 351 -6.92 -17.34 1.68
C ASP A 351 -6.87 -16.75 3.09
N ILE A 352 -5.76 -16.14 3.46
CA ILE A 352 -5.51 -15.58 4.80
C ILE A 352 -4.94 -14.17 4.66
N LEU A 353 -5.42 -13.24 5.48
CA LEU A 353 -4.97 -11.85 5.50
C LEU A 353 -4.44 -11.47 6.88
N VAL A 354 -3.18 -11.06 6.96
CA VAL A 354 -2.62 -10.37 8.13
C VAL A 354 -2.69 -8.87 7.90
N THR A 355 -3.37 -8.11 8.76
CA THR A 355 -3.59 -6.66 8.57
C THR A 355 -3.81 -5.90 9.87
N ASN A 356 -3.68 -4.57 9.83
CA ASN A 356 -4.09 -3.68 10.92
C ASN A 356 -5.60 -3.46 10.93
N PHE A 357 -6.10 -2.77 11.96
CA PHE A 357 -7.43 -2.13 11.93
C PHE A 357 -7.37 -0.82 11.14
N HIS A 358 -8.41 -0.52 10.36
CA HIS A 358 -8.43 0.59 9.39
C HIS A 358 -9.46 1.66 9.74
N GLN A 359 -9.29 2.88 9.21
CA GLN A 359 -10.21 3.98 9.47
C GLN A 359 -11.66 3.65 9.07
N PRO A 360 -12.66 4.20 9.78
CA PRO A 360 -14.03 4.17 9.30
C PRO A 360 -14.13 4.86 7.93
N GLN A 361 -15.14 4.49 7.16
CA GLN A 361 -15.45 5.09 5.85
C GLN A 361 -14.26 5.03 4.86
N SER A 362 -13.47 3.94 4.91
CA SER A 362 -12.29 3.74 4.08
C SER A 362 -12.44 2.57 3.10
N THR A 363 -11.74 2.64 1.97
CA THR A 363 -11.66 1.52 1.01
C THR A 363 -11.03 0.28 1.62
N LEU A 364 -10.12 0.44 2.59
CA LEU A 364 -9.52 -0.67 3.32
C LEU A 364 -10.55 -1.40 4.17
N LEU A 365 -11.48 -0.69 4.83
CA LEU A 365 -12.55 -1.32 5.59
C LEU A 365 -13.52 -2.09 4.68
N LEU A 366 -13.80 -1.58 3.48
CA LEU A 366 -14.57 -2.32 2.46
C LEU A 366 -13.88 -3.62 2.06
N LEU A 367 -12.55 -3.60 1.87
CA LEU A 367 -11.78 -4.81 1.58
C LEU A 367 -11.88 -5.83 2.72
N ILE A 368 -11.73 -5.39 3.98
CA ILE A 368 -11.90 -6.28 5.13
C ILE A 368 -13.31 -6.86 5.15
N SER A 369 -14.35 -6.04 4.96
CA SER A 369 -15.72 -6.51 4.89
C SER A 369 -15.92 -7.55 3.80
N ALA A 370 -15.34 -7.36 2.61
CA ALA A 370 -15.42 -8.34 1.54
C ALA A 370 -14.74 -9.65 1.94
N PHE A 371 -13.57 -9.57 2.56
CA PHE A 371 -12.74 -10.72 2.94
C PHE A 371 -13.37 -11.59 4.03
N VAL A 372 -14.04 -10.98 5.02
CA VAL A 372 -14.69 -11.67 6.14
C VAL A 372 -16.19 -11.89 5.96
N GLY A 373 -16.70 -11.79 4.72
CA GLY A 373 -18.11 -12.07 4.43
C GLY A 373 -19.11 -11.11 5.10
N GLY A 374 -18.71 -9.87 5.36
CA GLY A 374 -19.55 -8.83 5.96
C GLY A 374 -19.44 -8.71 7.49
N ASP A 375 -18.73 -9.60 8.17
CA ASP A 375 -18.66 -9.62 9.65
C ASP A 375 -17.68 -8.60 10.28
N TRP A 376 -17.26 -7.60 9.51
CA TRP A 376 -16.28 -6.61 9.95
C TRP A 376 -16.77 -5.84 11.19
N ARG A 377 -18.09 -5.58 11.33
CA ARG A 377 -18.63 -4.85 12.48
C ARG A 377 -18.36 -5.58 13.80
N ARG A 378 -18.52 -6.90 13.82
CA ARG A 378 -18.29 -7.70 15.03
C ARG A 378 -16.81 -7.74 15.39
N ILE A 379 -15.94 -7.87 14.38
CA ILE A 379 -14.48 -7.81 14.56
C ILE A 379 -14.04 -6.47 15.15
N TYR A 380 -14.51 -5.36 14.58
CA TYR A 380 -14.12 -4.01 15.02
C TYR A 380 -14.74 -3.65 16.36
N SER A 381 -15.99 -4.05 16.64
CA SER A 381 -16.62 -3.84 17.95
C SER A 381 -15.89 -4.61 19.04
N PHE A 382 -15.56 -5.89 18.80
CA PHE A 382 -14.74 -6.67 19.72
C PHE A 382 -13.38 -6.00 20.00
N ALA A 383 -12.70 -5.53 18.94
CA ALA A 383 -11.43 -4.85 19.07
C ALA A 383 -11.53 -3.57 19.93
N LEU A 384 -12.56 -2.75 19.72
CA LEU A 384 -12.81 -1.53 20.51
C LEU A 384 -13.12 -1.85 21.97
N GLU A 385 -14.02 -2.80 22.23
CA GLU A 385 -14.44 -3.23 23.57
C GLU A 385 -13.27 -3.81 24.36
N ARG A 386 -12.39 -4.57 23.69
CA ARG A 386 -11.18 -5.16 24.29
C ARG A 386 -9.99 -4.19 24.29
N GLY A 387 -10.17 -2.97 23.81
CA GLY A 387 -9.18 -1.92 23.85
C GLY A 387 -7.94 -2.16 22.99
N PHE A 388 -8.13 -2.77 21.82
CA PHE A 388 -7.10 -2.83 20.79
C PHE A 388 -6.74 -1.42 20.32
N ARG A 389 -5.50 -1.27 19.86
CA ARG A 389 -4.98 -0.05 19.25
C ARG A 389 -5.17 -0.14 17.74
N PHE A 390 -5.47 0.97 17.08
CA PHE A 390 -5.88 1.00 15.68
C PHE A 390 -4.83 1.66 14.78
N LEU A 391 -4.98 1.44 13.47
CA LEU A 391 -4.22 2.06 12.38
C LEU A 391 -2.74 1.60 12.33
N SER A 392 -1.88 2.40 11.66
CA SER A 392 -0.52 2.02 11.25
C SER A 392 0.32 1.34 12.34
N TYR A 393 0.34 1.93 13.55
CA TYR A 393 1.14 1.48 14.68
C TYR A 393 0.34 0.74 15.76
N GLY A 394 -0.93 0.44 15.45
CA GLY A 394 -1.85 -0.21 16.35
C GLY A 394 -1.52 -1.68 16.55
N ASP A 395 -2.55 -2.44 16.85
CA ASP A 395 -2.52 -3.89 16.90
C ASP A 395 -2.87 -4.46 15.52
N SER A 396 -2.85 -5.78 15.42
CA SER A 396 -3.00 -6.51 14.18
C SER A 396 -4.12 -7.54 14.26
N SER A 397 -4.46 -8.08 13.11
CA SER A 397 -5.42 -9.17 12.95
C SER A 397 -4.92 -10.17 11.92
N ILE A 398 -5.21 -11.45 12.14
CA ILE A 398 -5.15 -12.52 11.15
C ILE A 398 -6.58 -12.95 10.85
N LEU A 399 -6.97 -12.79 9.60
CA LEU A 399 -8.32 -13.05 9.12
C LEU A 399 -8.25 -14.22 8.16
N PHE A 400 -9.12 -15.21 8.34
CA PHE A 400 -9.30 -16.31 7.40
C PHE A 400 -10.51 -15.99 6.52
N ARG A 401 -10.35 -16.17 5.20
CA ARG A 401 -11.38 -15.83 4.23
C ARG A 401 -12.66 -16.59 4.55
N SER A 402 -13.78 -15.88 4.57
CA SER A 402 -15.11 -16.50 4.68
C SER A 402 -15.66 -16.71 3.27
N ASP A 403 -15.82 -17.96 2.84
CA ASP A 403 -16.33 -18.31 1.50
C ASP A 403 -17.85 -18.10 1.37
N THR A 404 -18.46 -17.20 2.15
CA THR A 404 -19.91 -16.97 2.22
C THR A 404 -20.47 -16.18 1.04
N PHE A 405 -20.01 -16.45 -0.18
CA PHE A 405 -20.77 -16.20 -1.40
C PHE A 405 -21.22 -17.54 -2.00
N GLY A 406 -22.02 -18.24 -1.21
CA GLY A 406 -22.73 -19.44 -1.57
C GLY A 406 -23.95 -19.57 -0.68
N ILE A 407 -25.13 -19.27 -1.25
CA ILE A 407 -26.47 -19.56 -0.72
C ILE A 407 -26.95 -18.64 0.42
N LYS A 408 -27.70 -17.60 0.03
CA LYS A 408 -29.11 -17.46 0.43
C LYS A 408 -29.93 -16.92 -0.73
#